data_AF-A0A510JPZ2-F1
#
_entry.id   AF-A0A510JPZ2-F1
#
_cell.length_a   1.000
_cell.length_b   1.000
_cell.length_c   1.000
_cell.angle_alpha   90.00
_cell.angle_beta   90.00
_cell.angle_gamma   90.00
#
_symmetry.space_group_name_H-M   'P 1'
#
loop_
_entity.id
_entity.type
_entity.pdbx_description
1 polymer ?
#
loop_
_entity_poly.entity_id
_entity_poly.type
_entity_poly.pdbx_seq_one_letter_code
_entity_poly.pdbx_strand_id
1 'polypeptide(L)'
;MSKYFKDFLNEQLKDEEFRKEYESLEAEFQIIKEIIEARKDKNITQKELSDLTGITQGDISKIENGNANPSLKTLKKLAAAFGKKLVISFE
;
A
#
# COMPACT_ATOMS: atom_id res chain seq x y z
N MET A 1 -4.16 1.12 14.14
CA MET A 1 -5.15 2.17 13.84
C MET A 1 -5.88 2.53 15.13
N SER A 2 -5.97 3.82 15.48
CA SER A 2 -6.58 4.28 16.74
C SER A 2 -8.09 4.01 16.77
N LYS A 3 -8.66 3.74 17.95
CA LYS A 3 -10.12 3.60 18.14
C LYS A 3 -10.87 4.82 17.60
N TYR A 4 -10.38 6.03 17.90
CA TYR A 4 -10.94 7.29 17.43
C TYR A 4 -11.02 7.40 15.90
N PHE A 5 -10.01 6.88 15.18
CA PHE A 5 -10.02 6.92 13.72
C PHE A 5 -11.04 5.94 13.14
N LYS A 6 -11.15 4.73 13.72
CA LYS A 6 -12.16 3.75 13.28
C LYS A 6 -13.57 4.27 13.47
N ASP A 7 -13.84 4.87 14.62
CA ASP A 7 -15.15 5.44 14.95
C ASP A 7 -15.49 6.60 13.98
N PHE A 8 -14.54 7.49 13.71
CA PHE A 8 -14.70 8.57 12.73
C PHE A 8 -14.97 8.04 11.31
N LEU A 9 -14.17 7.07 10.83
CA LEU A 9 -14.34 6.48 9.52
C LEU A 9 -15.71 5.82 9.36
N ASN A 10 -16.16 5.07 10.36
CA ASN A 10 -17.48 4.43 10.34
C ASN A 10 -18.62 5.44 10.24
N GLU A 11 -18.49 6.61 10.87
CA GLU A 11 -19.47 7.69 10.73
C GLU A 11 -19.47 8.29 9.32
N GLN A 12 -18.29 8.50 8.71
CA GLN A 12 -18.19 9.00 7.33
C GLN A 12 -18.75 8.00 6.31
N LEU A 13 -18.56 6.69 6.53
CA LEU A 13 -19.07 5.62 5.65
C LEU A 13 -20.61 5.50 5.62
N LYS A 14 -21.34 6.23 6.49
CA LYS A 14 -22.80 6.33 6.40
C LYS A 14 -23.25 7.19 5.23
N ASP A 15 -22.41 8.11 4.76
CA ASP A 15 -22.66 8.90 3.56
C ASP A 15 -22.42 8.05 2.30
N GLU A 16 -23.41 7.99 1.41
CA GLU A 16 -23.38 7.08 0.26
C GLU A 16 -22.34 7.52 -0.79
N GLU A 17 -22.13 8.83 -0.96
CA GLU A 17 -21.15 9.37 -1.90
C GLU A 17 -19.74 9.08 -1.40
N PHE A 18 -19.46 9.41 -0.14
CA PHE A 18 -18.19 9.08 0.50
C PHE A 18 -17.90 7.58 0.47
N ARG A 19 -18.91 6.75 0.76
CA ARG A 19 -18.76 5.29 0.75
C ARG A 19 -18.38 4.77 -0.63
N LYS A 20 -19.04 5.22 -1.69
CA LYS A 20 -18.72 4.80 -3.07
C LYS A 20 -17.30 5.16 -3.47
N GLU A 21 -16.88 6.39 -3.17
CA GLU A 21 -15.50 6.83 -3.44
C GLU A 21 -14.50 6.02 -2.61
N TYR A 22 -14.79 5.75 -1.33
CA TYR A 22 -13.92 4.94 -0.48
C TYR A 22 -13.79 3.49 -0.98
N GLU A 23 -14.92 2.86 -1.34
CA GLU A 23 -14.95 1.50 -1.91
C GLU A 23 -14.23 1.45 -3.27
N SER A 24 -14.22 2.53 -4.05
CA SER A 24 -13.50 2.58 -5.32
C SER A 24 -11.96 2.52 -5.16
N LEU A 25 -11.44 2.89 -3.99
CA LEU A 25 -10.00 2.88 -3.65
C LEU A 25 -9.53 1.59 -2.98
N GLU A 26 -10.42 0.60 -2.84
CA GLU A 26 -10.12 -0.65 -2.13
C GLU A 26 -8.88 -1.36 -2.70
N ALA A 27 -8.75 -1.40 -4.03
CA ALA A 27 -7.61 -2.04 -4.68
C ALA A 27 -6.28 -1.36 -4.33
N GLU A 28 -6.23 -0.03 -4.31
CA GLU A 28 -5.08 0.75 -3.90
C GLU A 28 -4.71 0.46 -2.44
N PHE A 29 -5.70 0.43 -1.54
CA PHE A 29 -5.47 0.11 -0.13
C PHE A 29 -4.89 -1.29 0.06
N GLN A 30 -5.38 -2.28 -0.67
CA GLN A 30 -4.86 -3.65 -0.62
C GLN A 30 -3.40 -3.70 -1.10
N ILE A 31 -3.08 -3.05 -2.22
CA ILE A 31 -1.70 -2.98 -2.74
C ILE A 31 -0.76 -2.36 -1.69
N ILE A 32 -1.16 -1.24 -1.09
CA ILE A 32 -0.35 -0.52 -0.10
C ILE A 32 -0.12 -1.40 1.14
N LYS A 33 -1.19 -2.04 1.63
CA LYS A 33 -1.13 -2.94 2.78
C LYS A 33 -0.15 -4.08 2.55
N GLU A 34 -0.26 -4.78 1.42
CA GLU A 34 0.63 -5.89 1.05
C GLU A 34 2.10 -5.46 0.97
N ILE A 35 2.38 -4.27 0.43
CA ILE A 35 3.75 -3.73 0.37
C ILE A 35 4.30 -3.48 1.79
N ILE A 36 3.51 -2.85 2.66
CA ILE A 36 3.90 -2.54 4.05
C ILE A 36 4.13 -3.84 4.83
N GLU A 37 3.22 -4.81 4.72
CA GLU A 37 3.32 -6.09 5.40
C GLU A 37 4.55 -6.86 4.91
N ALA A 38 4.74 -7.00 3.59
CA ALA A 38 5.92 -7.67 3.04
C ALA A 38 7.25 -7.01 3.48
N ARG A 39 7.29 -5.67 3.58
CA ARG A 39 8.47 -4.96 4.09
C ARG A 39 8.70 -5.24 5.58
N LYS A 40 7.64 -5.24 6.39
CA LYS A 40 7.72 -5.53 7.84
C LYS A 40 8.09 -6.99 8.12
N ASP A 41 7.59 -7.93 7.32
CA ASP A 41 7.94 -9.36 7.42
C ASP A 41 9.44 -9.59 7.18
N LYS A 42 10.04 -8.80 6.28
CA LYS A 42 11.50 -8.78 6.08
C LYS A 42 12.27 -8.02 7.15
N ASN A 43 11.58 -7.32 8.06
CA ASN A 43 12.17 -6.48 9.09
C ASN A 43 13.17 -5.44 8.55
N ILE A 44 12.81 -4.80 7.43
CA ILE A 44 13.63 -3.76 6.80
C ILE A 44 12.93 -2.40 6.82
N THR A 45 13.75 -1.34 6.87
CA THR A 45 13.34 0.06 6.75
C THR A 45 13.01 0.41 5.29
N GLN A 46 12.33 1.54 5.08
CA GLN A 46 12.11 2.10 3.74
C GLN A 46 13.42 2.46 3.04
N LYS A 47 14.46 2.82 3.82
CA LYS A 47 15.80 3.13 3.31
C LYS A 47 16.48 1.87 2.77
N GLU A 48 16.46 0.79 3.54
CA GLU A 48 17.00 -0.50 3.10
C GLU A 48 16.22 -1.07 1.89
N LEU A 49 14.89 -0.91 1.87
CA LEU A 49 14.10 -1.28 0.69
C LEU A 49 14.47 -0.45 -0.55
N SER A 50 14.77 0.84 -0.36
CA SER A 50 15.30 1.71 -1.42
C SER A 50 16.61 1.14 -1.99
N ASP A 51 17.54 0.78 -1.11
CA ASP A 51 18.84 0.24 -1.50
C ASP A 51 18.70 -1.12 -2.23
N LEU A 52 17.74 -1.96 -1.85
CA LEU A 52 17.46 -3.25 -2.51
C LEU A 52 16.79 -3.12 -3.89
N THR A 53 15.97 -2.09 -4.09
CA THR A 53 15.10 -1.96 -5.29
C THR A 53 15.61 -0.93 -6.30
N GLY A 54 16.48 -0.02 -5.86
CA GLY A 54 16.85 1.19 -6.57
C GLY A 54 15.67 2.18 -6.74
N ILE A 55 14.59 2.03 -5.97
CA ILE A 55 13.50 3.00 -5.89
C ILE A 55 13.89 3.98 -4.79
N THR A 56 13.62 5.28 -4.96
CA THR A 56 13.99 6.25 -3.93
C THR A 56 13.19 6.00 -2.64
N GLN A 57 13.79 6.24 -1.47
CA GLN A 57 13.08 6.18 -0.19
C GLN A 57 11.84 7.09 -0.18
N GLY A 58 11.91 8.26 -0.84
CA GLY A 58 10.80 9.19 -0.97
C GLY A 58 9.63 8.59 -1.75
N ASP A 59 9.89 7.90 -2.85
CA ASP A 59 8.84 7.24 -3.64
C ASP A 59 8.26 6.04 -2.89
N ILE A 60 9.09 5.25 -2.19
CA ILE A 60 8.60 4.18 -1.30
C ILE A 60 7.67 4.75 -0.24
N SER A 61 8.05 5.86 0.40
CA SER A 61 7.23 6.54 1.40
C SER A 61 5.91 7.04 0.80
N LYS A 62 5.93 7.63 -0.40
CA LYS A 62 4.69 8.05 -1.07
C LYS A 62 3.78 6.87 -1.39
N ILE A 63 4.34 5.76 -1.87
CA ILE A 63 3.58 4.52 -2.13
C ILE A 63 2.95 4.00 -0.84
N GLU A 64 3.74 3.82 0.24
CA GLU A 64 3.24 3.29 1.51
C GLU A 64 2.21 4.21 2.20
N ASN A 65 2.23 5.50 1.90
CA ASN A 65 1.26 6.47 2.41
C ASN A 65 0.07 6.72 1.47
N GLY A 66 -0.04 6.00 0.34
CA GLY A 66 -1.13 6.17 -0.63
C GLY A 66 -1.07 7.45 -1.46
N ASN A 67 0.06 8.15 -1.47
CA ASN A 67 0.28 9.38 -2.22
C ASN A 67 0.90 9.14 -3.61
N ALA A 68 1.01 7.87 -4.04
CA ALA A 68 1.53 7.51 -5.36
C ALA A 68 0.88 6.22 -5.86
N ASN A 69 0.59 6.16 -7.16
CA ASN A 69 0.16 4.94 -7.85
C ASN A 69 1.40 4.22 -8.46
N PRO A 70 1.88 3.11 -7.86
CA PRO A 70 3.05 2.42 -8.35
C PRO A 70 2.79 1.73 -9.69
N SER A 71 3.68 1.92 -10.66
CA SER A 71 3.61 1.18 -11.92
C SER A 71 3.77 -0.34 -11.70
N LEU A 72 3.29 -1.15 -12.65
CA LEU A 72 3.52 -2.60 -12.64
C LEU A 72 5.02 -2.96 -12.56
N LYS A 73 5.89 -2.15 -13.17
CA LYS A 73 7.35 -2.31 -13.09
C LYS A 73 7.85 -2.11 -11.65
N THR A 74 7.33 -1.10 -10.96
CA THR A 74 7.63 -0.83 -9.55
C THR A 74 7.16 -2.00 -8.67
N LEU A 75 5.92 -2.46 -8.86
CA LEU A 75 5.38 -3.61 -8.12
C LEU A 75 6.22 -4.88 -8.31
N LYS A 76 6.69 -5.15 -9.53
CA LYS A 76 7.60 -6.28 -9.79
C LYS A 76 8.94 -6.15 -9.06
N LYS A 77 9.53 -4.95 -9.02
CA LYS A 77 10.78 -4.70 -8.27
C LYS A 77 10.59 -4.91 -6.77
N LEU A 78 9.50 -4.41 -6.21
CA LEU A 78 9.15 -4.58 -4.80
C LEU A 78 8.96 -6.07 -4.47
N ALA A 79 8.16 -6.79 -5.26
CA ALA A 79 7.97 -8.22 -5.09
C ALA A 79 9.29 -9.00 -5.12
N ALA A 80 10.17 -8.71 -6.09
CA ALA A 80 11.49 -9.33 -6.16
C ALA A 80 12.36 -9.02 -4.93
N ALA A 81 12.38 -7.76 -4.46
CA ALA A 81 13.08 -7.38 -3.25
C ALA A 81 12.52 -8.07 -2.00
N PHE A 82 11.24 -8.43 -1.99
CA PHE A 82 10.63 -9.23 -0.94
C PHE A 82 10.83 -10.74 -1.09
N GLY A 83 11.43 -11.22 -2.19
CA GLY A 83 11.51 -12.66 -2.49
C GLY A 83 10.14 -13.28 -2.79
N LYS A 84 9.18 -12.47 -3.23
CA LYS A 84 7.81 -12.86 -3.57
C LYS A 84 7.59 -12.76 -5.09
N LYS A 85 6.49 -13.33 -5.56
CA LYS A 85 6.02 -13.18 -6.94
C LYS A 85 4.83 -12.23 -6.96
N LEU A 86 4.82 -11.28 -7.90
CA LEU A 86 3.62 -10.47 -8.17
C LEU A 86 2.55 -11.36 -8.84
N VAL A 87 1.39 -11.47 -8.20
CA VAL A 87 0.21 -12.17 -8.70
C VAL A 87 -0.94 -11.17 -8.75
N ILE A 88 -1.71 -11.17 -9.83
CA ILE A 88 -2.90 -10.36 -10.01
C ILE A 88 -4.03 -11.33 -10.39
N SER A 89 -5.13 -11.28 -9.65
CA SER A 89 -6.35 -12.05 -9.88
C SER A 89 -7.55 -11.11 -9.90
N PHE A 90 -8.62 -11.55 -10.58
CA PHE A 90 -9.94 -10.93 -10.52
C PHE A 90 -10.84 -11.94 -9.80
N GLU A 91 -11.55 -11.50 -8.77
CA GLU A 91 -12.48 -12.30 -7.97
C GLU A 91 -13.90 -11.71 -8.05
#